data_AF-A0A929K7A5-F1
#
_entry.id   AF-A0A929K7A5-F1
#
_cell.length_a   1.000
_cell.length_b   1.000
_cell.length_c   1.000
_cell.angle_alpha   90.00
_cell.angle_beta   90.00
_cell.angle_gamma   90.00
#
_symmetry.space_group_name_H-M   'P 1'
#
loop_
_entity.id
_entity.type
_entity.pdbx_description
1 polymer ?
#
loop_
_entity_poly.entity_id
_entity_poly.type
_entity_poly.pdbx_seq_one_letter_code
_entity_poly.pdbx_strand_id
1 'polypeptide(L)' 'LMLAAHAKGLGTVPQAFSTDYAKQIKNFLSIPETKRLVLGLSIGYPDLESPINKFRTDRVETEKMVSWLE' A
#
# COMPACT_ATOMS: atom_id res chain seq x y z
N LEU A 1 -5.66 0.25 8.06
CA LEU A 1 -6.50 0.18 6.85
C LEU A 1 -6.37 -1.15 6.12
N MET A 2 -5.18 -1.51 5.61
CA MET A 2 -4.98 -2.75 4.82
C MET A 2 -5.40 -4.04 5.56
N LEU A 3 -5.00 -4.23 6.83
CA LEU A 3 -5.42 -5.39 7.62
C LEU A 3 -6.94 -5.46 7.85
N ALA A 4 -7.58 -4.31 8.06
CA ALA A 4 -9.04 -4.24 8.21
C ALA A 4 -9.77 -4.55 6.91
N ALA A 5 -9.26 -4.07 5.76
CA ALA A 5 -9.76 -4.42 4.44
C ALA A 5 -9.65 -5.93 4.18
N HIS A 6 -8.49 -6.52 4.51
CA HIS A 6 -8.27 -7.96 4.41
C HIS A 6 -9.27 -8.77 5.27
N ALA A 7 -9.51 -8.35 6.52
CA ALA A 7 -10.52 -8.96 7.38
C ALA A 7 -11.96 -8.87 6.84
N LYS A 8 -12.20 -8.03 5.82
CA LYS A 8 -13.47 -7.89 5.11
C LYS A 8 -13.45 -8.53 3.71
N GLY A 9 -12.44 -9.34 3.40
CA GLY A 9 -12.32 -10.03 2.11
C GLY A 9 -11.82 -9.14 0.95
N LEU A 10 -11.26 -7.96 1.25
CA LEU A 10 -10.73 -7.04 0.25
C LEU A 10 -9.21 -7.17 0.13
N GLY A 11 -8.71 -7.00 -1.09
CA GLY A 11 -7.30 -6.80 -1.41
C GLY A 11 -6.95 -5.31 -1.43
N THR A 12 -5.68 -5.00 -1.14
CA THR A 12 -5.17 -3.63 -1.18
C THR A 12 -3.76 -3.56 -1.76
N VAL A 13 -3.44 -2.48 -2.47
CA VAL A 13 -2.09 -2.19 -2.99
C VAL A 13 -1.65 -0.79 -2.57
N PRO A 14 -0.69 -0.64 -1.62
CA PRO A 14 -0.11 0.66 -1.31
C PRO A 14 0.80 1.11 -2.45
N GLN A 15 0.56 2.31 -2.98
CA GLN A 15 1.20 2.83 -4.19
C GLN A 15 1.84 4.19 -3.92
N ALA A 16 3.17 4.21 -3.82
CA ALA A 16 3.94 5.45 -3.71
C ALA A 16 3.86 6.29 -4.99
N PHE A 17 3.76 5.66 -6.16
CA PHE A 17 3.70 6.32 -7.47
C PHE A 17 2.70 7.49 -7.57
N SER A 18 1.59 7.46 -6.82
CA SER A 18 0.63 8.57 -6.79
C SER A 18 1.26 9.89 -6.30
N THR A 19 2.33 9.84 -5.50
CA THR A 19 3.01 11.06 -5.02
C THR A 19 3.77 11.79 -6.12
N ASP A 20 4.20 11.09 -7.18
CA ASP A 20 4.92 11.70 -8.32
C ASP A 20 4.04 12.68 -9.09
N TYR A 21 2.71 12.50 -9.00
CA TYR A 21 1.68 13.33 -9.62
C TYR A 21 0.86 14.12 -8.58
N ALA A 22 1.44 14.38 -7.39
CA ALA A 22 0.72 14.99 -6.29
C ALA A 22 0.06 16.32 -6.66
N LYS A 23 0.73 17.18 -7.44
CA LYS A 23 0.16 18.46 -7.88
C LYS A 23 -1.10 18.26 -8.72
N GLN A 24 -1.04 17.38 -9.71
CA GLN A 24 -2.13 17.09 -10.63
C GLN A 24 -3.31 16.47 -9.89
N ILE A 25 -3.04 15.50 -9.01
CA ILE A 25 -4.07 14.84 -8.19
C ILE A 25 -4.72 15.83 -7.23
N LYS A 26 -3.92 16.66 -6.55
CA LYS A 26 -4.45 17.68 -5.62
C LYS A 26 -5.33 18.69 -6.33
N ASN A 27 -4.90 19.17 -7.51
CA ASN A 27 -5.70 20.06 -8.34
C ASN A 27 -7.02 19.41 -8.76
N PHE A 28 -6.96 18.18 -9.27
CA PHE A 28 -8.14 17.46 -9.75
C PHE A 28 -9.16 17.18 -8.64
N LEU A 29 -8.69 16.77 -7.46
CA LEU A 29 -9.53 16.44 -6.31
C LEU A 29 -9.81 17.63 -5.38
N SER A 30 -9.39 18.84 -5.74
CA SER A 30 -9.51 20.04 -4.90
C SER A 30 -8.92 19.88 -3.49
N ILE A 31 -7.80 19.16 -3.36
CA ILE A 31 -7.10 18.99 -2.09
C ILE A 31 -6.27 20.25 -1.80
N PRO A 32 -6.40 20.87 -0.61
CA PRO A 32 -5.66 22.08 -0.26
C PRO A 32 -4.14 21.93 -0.38
N GLU A 33 -3.46 23.00 -0.78
CA GLU A 33 -2.01 22.98 -0.95
C GLU A 33 -1.26 22.68 0.34
N THR A 34 -1.83 23.06 1.48
CA THR A 34 -1.32 22.79 2.83
C THR A 34 -1.28 21.31 3.20
N LYS A 35 -1.97 20.44 2.43
CA LYS A 35 -1.96 18.99 2.64
C LYS A 35 -0.94 18.31 1.73
N ARG A 36 -0.15 17.41 2.32
CA ARG A 36 0.78 16.54 1.60
C ARG A 36 0.07 15.25 1.17
N LEU A 37 0.18 14.89 -0.11
CA LEU A 37 -0.15 13.55 -0.58
C LEU A 37 1.02 12.63 -0.27
N VAL A 38 0.80 11.59 0.54
CA VAL A 38 1.88 10.70 1.01
C VAL A 38 1.83 9.33 0.34
N LEU A 39 0.64 8.83 0.00
CA LEU A 39 0.44 7.49 -0.55
C LEU A 39 -0.93 7.40 -1.24
N GLY A 40 -1.01 6.65 -2.33
CA GLY A 40 -2.28 6.13 -2.87
C GLY A 40 -2.53 4.68 -2.41
N LEU A 41 -3.79 4.28 -2.24
CA LEU A 41 -4.16 2.91 -1.89
C LEU A 41 -5.31 2.42 -2.77
N SER A 42 -5.02 1.53 -3.72
CA SER A 42 -6.07 0.80 -4.42
C SER A 42 -6.68 -0.24 -3.48
N ILE A 43 -8.01 -0.40 -3.52
CA ILE A 43 -8.77 -1.34 -2.71
C ILE A 43 -9.90 -1.97 -3.55
N GLY A 44 -10.14 -3.26 -3.39
CA GLY A 44 -11.19 -3.98 -4.12
C GLY A 44 -11.17 -5.48 -3.89
N TYR A 45 -11.94 -6.22 -4.68
CA TYR A 45 -11.90 -7.68 -4.67
C TYR A 45 -10.78 -8.16 -5.61
N PRO A 46 -9.80 -8.93 -5.11
CA PRO A 46 -8.67 -9.37 -5.93
C PRO A 46 -9.11 -10.45 -6.93
N ASP A 47 -8.62 -10.36 -8.16
CA ASP A 47 -8.66 -11.46 -9.12
C ASP A 47 -7.59 -12.50 -8.77
N LEU A 48 -8.00 -13.60 -8.13
CA LEU A 48 -7.08 -14.64 -7.66
C LEU A 48 -6.51 -15.51 -8.80
N GLU A 49 -7.13 -15.49 -9.97
CA GLU A 49 -6.64 -16.23 -11.13
C GLU A 49 -5.53 -15.48 -11.87
N SER A 50 -5.47 -14.16 -11.72
CA SER A 50 -4.44 -13.31 -12.30
C SER A 50 -3.02 -13.75 -11.87
N PRO A 51 -2.12 -14.07 -12.82
CA PRO A 51 -0.75 -14.47 -12.51
C PRO A 51 0.02 -13.44 -11.67
N ILE A 52 -0.29 -12.15 -11.80
CA ILE A 52 0.38 -11.07 -11.05
C ILE A 52 0.16 -11.22 -9.53
N ASN A 53 -0.97 -11.80 -9.11
CA ASN A 53 -1.31 -12.00 -7.69
C ASN A 53 -0.74 -13.30 -7.10
N LYS A 54 -0.08 -14.13 -7.94
CA LYS A 54 0.56 -15.39 -7.52
C LYS A 54 1.98 -15.19 -7.00
N PHE A 55 2.62 -14.07 -7.34
CA PHE A 55 3.94 -13.71 -6.81
C PHE A 55 3.92 -13.59 -5.27
N ARG A 56 5.01 -14.00 -4.63
CA ARG A 56 5.22 -13.88 -3.18
C ARG A 56 6.60 -13.27 -2.93
N THR A 57 6.64 -12.25 -2.09
CA THR A 57 7.87 -11.63 -1.60
C THR A 57 8.36 -12.36 -0.37
N ASP A 58 9.67 -12.58 -0.26
CA ASP A 58 10.27 -13.08 0.97
C ASP A 58 10.32 -11.99 2.06
N ARG A 59 10.60 -12.42 3.29
CA ARG A 59 10.89 -11.56 4.44
C ARG A 59 12.23 -11.98 5.03
N VAL A 60 12.97 -11.01 5.57
CA VAL A 60 14.21 -11.32 6.29
C VAL A 60 13.88 -12.14 7.53
N GLU A 61 14.74 -13.12 7.85
CA GLU A 61 14.66 -13.89 9.09
C GLU A 61 14.76 -12.98 10.31
N THR A 62 14.06 -13.35 11.39
CA THR A 62 13.91 -12.48 12.56
C THR A 62 15.25 -12.28 13.28
N GLU A 63 16.06 -13.33 13.31
CA GLU A 63 17.39 -13.39 13.92
C GLU A 63 18.38 -12.43 13.26
N LYS A 64 18.13 -12.04 12.00
CA LYS A 64 18.96 -11.08 11.25
C LYS A 64 18.57 -9.62 11.49
N MET A 65 17.40 -9.36 12.08
CA MET A 65 16.87 -8.00 12.29
C MET A 65 16.63 -7.64 13.76
N VAL A 66 16.55 -8.63 14.65
CA VAL A 66 16.28 -8.43 16.08
C VAL A 66 17.50 -8.82 16.92
N SER A 67 17.89 -7.96 17.86
CA SER A 67 18.85 -8.30 18.92
C SER A 67 18.12 -8.36 20.26
N TRP A 68 18.14 -9.53 20.88
CA TRP A 68 17.59 -9.73 22.22
C TRP A 68 18.68 -9.41 23.25
N LEU A 69 18.34 -8.64 24.28
CA LEU A 69 19.22 -8.32 25.39
C LEU A 69 18.66 -8.98 26.65
N GLU A 70 19.55 -9.54 27.47
CA GLU A 70 19.23 -10.05 28.81
C GLU A 70 19.16 -8.93 29.85
#